data_AF-A0AAJ1WU54-F1
#
_entry.id   AF-A0AAJ1WU54-F1
#
_cell.length_a   1.000
_cell.length_b   1.000
_cell.length_c   1.000
_cell.angle_alpha   90.00
_cell.angle_beta   90.00
_cell.angle_gamma   90.00
#
_symmetry.space_group_name_H-M   'P 1'
#
loop_
_entity.id
_entity.type
_entity.pdbx_description
1 polymer ?
#
loop_
_entity_poly.entity_id
_entity_poly.type
_entity_poly.pdbx_seq_one_letter_code
_entity_poly.pdbx_strand_id
1 'polypeptide(L)'
;MNASHAAFFERPEAAALKQILTQPEKIPQYELLSRLEIPAVQAVIWDIEPIIEGFDPAMRNHAIQSTGALIGDLLTARGFRVARDARGEKRRGRVRKAKFVKSGTIWELPAEPNNGHAEKVASIMDGIINRYRHTLAELAK
;
A
#
# COMPACT_ATOMS: atom_id res chain seq x y z
N MET A 1 -15.26 -1.65 3.47
CA MET A 1 -15.10 -2.22 4.83
C MET A 1 -16.39 -2.91 5.24
N ASN A 2 -16.35 -3.94 6.09
CA ASN A 2 -17.58 -4.57 6.59
C ASN A 2 -18.25 -3.69 7.66
N ALA A 3 -19.53 -3.94 7.95
CA ALA A 3 -20.31 -3.15 8.90
C ALA A 3 -19.72 -3.15 10.33
N SER A 4 -19.08 -4.25 10.74
CA SER A 4 -18.49 -4.38 12.08
C SER A 4 -17.31 -3.43 12.29
N HIS A 5 -16.38 -3.34 11.33
CA HIS A 5 -15.25 -2.43 11.41
C HIS A 5 -15.68 -0.97 11.23
N ALA A 6 -16.71 -0.70 10.41
CA ALA A 6 -17.29 0.63 10.31
C ALA A 6 -17.87 1.09 11.66
N ALA A 7 -18.68 0.24 12.30
CA ALA A 7 -19.28 0.52 13.61
C ALA A 7 -18.25 0.76 14.71
N PHE A 8 -17.08 0.12 14.65
CA PHE A 8 -15.99 0.38 15.58
C PHE A 8 -15.53 1.85 15.53
N PHE A 9 -15.40 2.44 14.35
CA PHE A 9 -14.97 3.83 14.17
C PHE A 9 -16.05 4.89 14.46
N GLU A 10 -17.27 4.47 14.80
CA GLU A 10 -18.32 5.36 15.31
C GLU A 10 -18.28 5.48 16.83
N ARG A 11 -17.44 4.67 17.51
CA ARG A 11 -17.28 4.74 18.97
C ARG A 11 -16.35 5.88 19.37
N PRO A 12 -16.61 6.56 20.50
CA PRO A 12 -15.74 7.63 20.99
C PRO A 12 -14.28 7.19 21.18
N GLU A 13 -14.05 5.98 21.69
CA GLU A 13 -12.69 5.48 21.94
C GLU A 13 -11.88 5.24 20.65
N ALA A 14 -12.53 5.11 19.49
CA ALA A 14 -11.89 4.91 18.20
C ALA A 14 -11.69 6.21 17.40
N ALA A 15 -12.20 7.35 17.89
CA ALA A 15 -12.21 8.61 17.16
C ALA A 15 -10.79 9.10 16.84
N ALA A 16 -9.88 9.09 17.82
CA ALA A 16 -8.49 9.48 17.62
C ALA A 16 -7.76 8.59 16.61
N LEU A 17 -8.05 7.27 16.65
CA LEU A 17 -7.50 6.32 15.70
C LEU A 17 -8.01 6.61 14.28
N LYS A 18 -9.32 6.82 14.10
CA LYS A 18 -9.93 7.19 12.81
C LYS A 18 -9.27 8.45 12.25
N GLN A 19 -9.13 9.49 13.07
CA GLN A 19 -8.57 10.78 12.69
C GLN A 19 -7.17 10.64 12.09
N ILE A 20 -6.27 9.92 12.78
CA ILE A 20 -4.91 9.68 12.29
C ILE A 20 -4.92 8.89 10.98
N LEU A 21 -5.75 7.84 10.90
CA LEU A 21 -5.80 6.98 9.72
C LEU A 21 -6.30 7.70 8.48
N THR A 22 -7.17 8.69 8.64
CA THR A 22 -7.81 9.45 7.54
C THR A 22 -7.15 10.79 7.24
N GLN A 23 -6.05 11.14 7.93
CA GLN A 23 -5.28 12.35 7.65
C GLN A 23 -4.88 12.43 6.16
N PRO A 24 -5.18 13.53 5.45
CA PRO A 24 -4.85 13.68 4.03
C PRO A 24 -3.39 13.39 3.70
N GLU A 25 -2.47 13.77 4.59
CA GLU A 25 -1.03 13.58 4.46
C GLU A 25 -0.57 12.12 4.58
N LYS A 26 -1.39 11.23 5.16
CA LYS A 26 -1.06 9.80 5.29
C LYS A 26 -1.37 9.03 4.02
N ILE A 27 -2.32 9.49 3.23
CA ILE A 27 -2.73 8.84 1.98
C ILE A 27 -1.54 8.65 1.02
N PRO A 28 -0.77 9.70 0.65
CA PRO A 28 0.41 9.52 -0.20
C PRO A 28 1.45 8.55 0.38
N GLN A 29 1.54 8.46 1.70
CA GLN A 29 2.47 7.54 2.38
C GLN A 29 2.01 6.09 2.24
N TYR A 30 0.70 5.81 2.38
CA TYR A 30 0.13 4.49 2.14
C TYR A 30 0.42 4.01 0.72
N GLU A 31 0.25 4.90 -0.26
CA GLU A 31 0.52 4.61 -1.67
C GLU A 31 2.01 4.39 -1.93
N LEU A 32 2.88 5.23 -1.37
CA LEU A 32 4.33 5.09 -1.49
C LEU A 32 4.82 3.76 -0.93
N LEU A 33 4.37 3.38 0.26
CA LEU A 33 4.77 2.10 0.86
C LEU A 33 4.29 0.92 0.02
N SER A 34 3.11 1.02 -0.57
CA SER A 34 2.59 0.00 -1.49
C SER A 34 3.49 -0.16 -2.72
N ARG A 35 4.00 0.94 -3.30
CA ARG A 35 5.01 0.92 -4.39
C ARG A 35 6.31 0.25 -3.98
N LEU A 36 6.69 0.37 -2.71
CA LEU A 36 7.90 -0.23 -2.14
C LEU A 36 7.68 -1.67 -1.65
N GLU A 37 6.51 -2.26 -1.91
CA GLU A 37 6.09 -3.57 -1.38
C GLU A 37 6.14 -3.67 0.15
N ILE A 38 5.95 -2.55 0.84
CA ILE A 38 5.88 -2.45 2.30
C ILE A 38 4.40 -2.35 2.73
N PRO A 39 3.98 -2.97 3.85
CA PRO A 39 2.63 -2.80 4.36
C PRO A 39 2.24 -1.34 4.57
N ALA A 40 1.10 -0.91 4.02
CA ALA A 40 0.65 0.49 4.10
C ALA A 40 0.50 0.99 5.56
N VAL A 41 0.07 0.12 6.48
CA VAL A 41 -0.06 0.44 7.91
C VAL A 41 1.26 0.88 8.57
N GLN A 42 2.41 0.58 7.97
CA GLN A 42 3.71 1.03 8.46
C GLN A 42 3.83 2.56 8.50
N ALA A 43 3.09 3.30 7.67
CA ALA A 43 3.11 4.78 7.62
C ALA A 43 2.58 5.46 8.89
N VAL A 44 1.76 4.75 9.66
CA VAL A 44 1.03 5.29 10.82
C VAL A 44 1.33 4.55 12.10
N ILE A 45 2.19 3.53 12.07
CA ILE A 45 2.36 2.61 13.19
C ILE A 45 2.76 3.34 14.48
N TRP A 46 3.70 4.29 14.37
CA TRP A 46 4.18 5.08 15.51
C TRP A 46 3.10 5.96 16.13
N ASP A 47 2.14 6.41 15.32
CA ASP A 47 1.06 7.30 15.76
C ASP A 47 -0.08 6.51 16.40
N ILE A 48 -0.37 5.31 15.88
CA ILE A 48 -1.52 4.50 16.32
C ILE A 48 -1.20 3.55 17.47
N GLU A 49 0.06 3.11 17.64
CA GLU A 49 0.40 2.14 18.70
C GLU A 49 0.08 2.63 20.12
N PRO A 50 0.35 3.90 20.49
CA PRO A 50 -0.04 4.42 21.81
C PRO A 50 -1.55 4.37 22.06
N ILE A 51 -2.35 4.58 21.02
CA ILE A 51 -3.82 4.51 21.11
C ILE A 51 -4.27 3.04 21.26
N ILE A 52 -3.67 2.15 20.46
CA ILE A 52 -3.95 0.71 20.48
C ILE A 52 -3.56 0.08 21.82
N GLU A 53 -2.51 0.59 22.46
CA GLU A 53 -2.08 0.16 23.79
C GLU A 53 -3.14 0.39 24.86
N GLY A 54 -3.86 1.51 24.79
CA GLY A 54 -4.91 1.88 25.74
C GLY A 54 -6.16 1.00 25.67
N PHE A 55 -6.34 0.20 24.62
CA PHE A 55 -7.43 -0.75 24.52
C PHE A 55 -7.16 -2.02 25.34
N ASP A 56 -8.23 -2.60 25.87
CA ASP A 56 -8.20 -3.95 26.42
C ASP A 56 -7.78 -4.98 25.34
N PRO A 57 -7.30 -6.17 25.72
CA PRO A 57 -6.79 -7.15 24.75
C PRO A 57 -7.79 -7.56 23.66
N ALA A 58 -9.08 -7.66 23.98
CA ALA A 58 -10.11 -8.07 23.02
C ALA A 58 -10.40 -6.96 22.01
N MET A 59 -10.58 -5.73 22.51
CA MET A 59 -10.77 -4.53 21.70
C MET A 59 -9.53 -4.23 20.86
N ARG A 60 -8.33 -4.47 21.38
CA ARG A 60 -7.06 -4.25 20.68
C ARG A 60 -6.97 -5.03 19.38
N ASN A 61 -7.29 -6.32 19.42
CA ASN A 61 -7.28 -7.15 18.21
C ASN A 61 -8.29 -6.64 17.18
N HIS A 62 -9.46 -6.21 17.64
CA HIS A 62 -10.48 -5.63 16.77
C HIS A 62 -10.01 -4.30 16.17
N ALA A 63 -9.39 -3.41 16.95
CA ALA A 63 -8.84 -2.14 16.50
C ALA A 63 -7.75 -2.31 15.44
N ILE A 64 -6.87 -3.31 15.60
CA ILE A 64 -5.84 -3.64 14.60
C ILE A 64 -6.47 -4.08 13.27
N GLN A 65 -7.49 -4.95 13.33
CA GLN A 65 -8.19 -5.41 12.14
C GLN A 65 -8.97 -4.26 11.46
N SER A 66 -9.68 -3.45 12.25
CA SER A 66 -10.42 -2.28 11.77
C SER A 66 -9.48 -1.25 11.15
N THR A 67 -8.28 -1.04 11.70
CA THR A 67 -7.23 -0.19 11.11
C THR A 67 -6.86 -0.67 9.71
N GLY A 68 -6.55 -1.96 9.56
CA GLY A 68 -6.22 -2.55 8.28
C GLY A 68 -7.37 -2.44 7.27
N ALA A 69 -8.62 -2.60 7.73
CA ALA A 69 -9.81 -2.47 6.90
C ALA A 69 -10.02 -1.02 6.40
N LEU A 70 -9.83 -0.02 7.27
CA LEU A 70 -9.99 1.40 6.90
C LEU A 70 -8.92 1.85 5.91
N ILE A 71 -7.65 1.50 6.13
CA ILE A 71 -6.58 1.77 5.15
C ILE A 71 -6.91 1.09 3.82
N GLY A 72 -7.43 -0.14 3.87
CA GLY A 72 -7.82 -0.86 2.67
C GLY A 72 -8.93 -0.19 1.89
N ASP A 73 -9.92 0.38 2.55
CA ASP A 73 -10.96 1.18 1.89
C ASP A 73 -10.39 2.44 1.24
N LEU A 74 -9.51 3.15 1.94
CA LEU A 74 -8.85 4.36 1.42
C LEU A 74 -8.03 4.06 0.15
N LEU A 75 -7.34 2.92 0.11
CA LEU A 75 -6.54 2.51 -1.05
C LEU A 75 -7.41 1.96 -2.18
N THR A 76 -8.43 1.14 -1.86
CA THR A 76 -9.37 0.59 -2.84
C THR A 76 -10.14 1.69 -3.56
N ALA A 77 -10.56 2.74 -2.84
CA ALA A 77 -11.21 3.92 -3.43
C ALA A 77 -10.33 4.65 -4.46
N ARG A 78 -9.01 4.41 -4.44
CA ARG A 78 -8.02 4.96 -5.38
C ARG A 78 -7.58 3.95 -6.45
N GLY A 79 -8.25 2.80 -6.53
CA GLY A 79 -7.98 1.77 -7.52
C GLY A 79 -6.87 0.79 -7.17
N PHE A 80 -6.25 0.89 -5.99
CA PHE A 80 -5.29 -0.11 -5.53
C PHE A 80 -5.98 -1.44 -5.27
N ARG A 81 -5.23 -2.53 -5.43
CA ARG A 81 -5.71 -3.89 -5.20
C ARG A 81 -4.84 -4.59 -4.16
N VAL A 82 -5.41 -5.56 -3.46
CA VAL A 82 -4.61 -6.38 -2.54
C VAL A 82 -3.63 -7.21 -3.35
N ALA A 83 -2.34 -7.09 -3.04
CA ALA A 83 -1.32 -7.83 -3.75
C ALA A 83 -1.47 -9.34 -3.49
N ARG A 84 -1.28 -10.16 -4.53
CA ARG A 84 -1.38 -11.63 -4.42
C ARG A 84 -0.06 -12.30 -4.71
N ASP A 85 0.23 -13.40 -4.02
CA ASP A 85 1.42 -14.21 -4.27
C ASP A 85 1.20 -15.18 -5.43
N ALA A 86 2.22 -15.99 -5.75
CA ALA A 86 2.15 -16.97 -6.84
C ALA A 86 1.06 -18.05 -6.64
N ARG A 87 0.53 -18.21 -5.42
CA ARG A 87 -0.55 -19.15 -5.09
C ARG A 87 -1.91 -18.45 -5.05
N GLY A 88 -1.96 -17.14 -5.30
CA GLY A 88 -3.17 -16.33 -5.23
C GLY A 88 -3.52 -15.87 -3.81
N GLU A 89 -2.66 -16.10 -2.81
CA GLU A 89 -2.90 -15.68 -1.44
C GLU A 89 -2.56 -14.21 -1.21
N LYS A 90 -3.20 -13.58 -0.22
CA LYS A 90 -2.94 -12.17 0.09
C LYS A 90 -1.49 -12.00 0.55
N ARG A 91 -0.71 -11.18 -0.17
CA ARG A 91 0.64 -10.81 0.25
C ARG A 91 0.57 -9.96 1.51
N ARG A 92 1.32 -10.37 2.52
CA ARG A 92 1.51 -9.65 3.78
C ARG A 92 2.98 -9.45 4.04
N GLY A 93 3.30 -8.30 4.61
CA GLY A 93 4.64 -7.96 5.06
C GLY A 93 4.68 -7.81 6.58
N ARG A 94 5.88 -7.95 7.14
CA ARG A 94 6.13 -7.63 8.55
C ARG A 94 6.12 -6.12 8.76
N VAL A 95 5.39 -5.66 9.76
CA VAL A 95 5.45 -4.27 10.22
C VAL A 95 6.59 -4.17 11.22
N ARG A 96 7.55 -3.28 10.95
CA ARG A 96 8.76 -3.09 11.74
C ARG A 96 8.51 -2.12 12.88
N LYS A 97 9.25 -2.34 13.98
CA LYS A 97 9.23 -1.49 15.19
C LYS A 97 7.82 -1.33 15.80
N ALA A 98 7.02 -2.38 15.72
CA ALA A 98 5.65 -2.43 16.22
C ALA A 98 5.52 -3.43 17.37
N LYS A 99 4.95 -3.01 18.51
CA LYS A 99 4.61 -3.85 19.66
C LYS A 99 3.37 -4.71 19.40
N PHE A 100 2.34 -4.19 18.73
CA PHE A 100 1.05 -4.89 18.58
C PHE A 100 0.74 -5.27 17.12
N VAL A 101 0.91 -4.36 16.17
CA VAL A 101 0.62 -4.65 14.75
C VAL A 101 1.82 -5.36 14.13
N LYS A 102 1.82 -6.69 14.08
CA LYS A 102 2.99 -7.45 13.59
C LYS A 102 3.07 -7.60 12.07
N SER A 103 1.94 -7.52 11.39
CA SER A 103 1.85 -7.69 9.94
C SER A 103 0.79 -6.78 9.33
N GLY A 104 0.92 -6.52 8.04
CA GLY A 104 -0.06 -5.76 7.28
C GLY A 104 -0.09 -6.17 5.81
N THR A 105 -1.13 -5.74 5.13
CA THR A 105 -1.38 -6.04 3.72
C THR A 105 -0.49 -5.20 2.81
N ILE A 106 0.10 -5.83 1.80
CA ILE A 106 0.81 -5.16 0.70
C ILE A 106 -0.20 -4.94 -0.42
N TRP A 107 -0.14 -3.78 -1.06
CA TRP A 107 -1.08 -3.38 -2.12
C TRP A 107 -0.36 -3.25 -3.44
N GLU A 108 -1.02 -3.73 -4.49
CA GLU A 108 -0.64 -3.51 -5.87
C GLU A 108 -1.17 -2.17 -6.35
N LEU A 109 -0.37 -1.51 -7.18
CA LEU A 109 -0.74 -0.28 -7.86
C LEU A 109 -2.04 -0.48 -8.64
N PRO A 110 -2.85 0.58 -8.80
CA PRO A 110 -3.93 0.56 -9.78
C PRO A 110 -3.35 0.12 -11.12
N ALA A 111 -4.04 -0.79 -11.80
CA ALA A 111 -3.66 -1.15 -13.16
C ALA A 111 -3.63 0.15 -13.95
N GLU A 112 -2.46 0.54 -14.45
CA GLU A 112 -2.39 1.66 -15.38
C GLU A 112 -3.33 1.29 -16.53
N PRO A 113 -4.24 2.18 -16.95
CA PRO A 113 -4.88 1.99 -18.23
C PRO A 113 -3.75 1.76 -19.25
N ASN A 114 -3.91 0.76 -20.11
CA ASN A 114 -2.88 0.44 -21.09
C ASN A 114 -2.85 1.57 -22.13
N ASN A 115 -2.18 2.66 -21.79
CA ASN A 115 -2.15 3.91 -22.56
C ASN A 115 -1.20 3.80 -23.76
N GLY A 116 -0.67 2.61 -24.04
CA GLY A 116 0.46 2.41 -24.95
C GLY A 116 1.76 3.08 -24.46
N HIS A 117 1.83 3.59 -23.22
CA HIS A 117 3.03 4.28 -22.72
C HIS A 117 4.22 3.32 -22.65
N ALA A 118 4.01 2.12 -22.11
CA ALA A 118 5.03 1.07 -22.07
C ALA A 118 5.49 0.66 -23.48
N GLU A 119 4.55 0.50 -24.43
CA GLU A 119 4.85 0.21 -25.84
C GLU A 119 5.65 1.34 -26.52
N LYS A 120 5.29 2.60 -26.21
CA LYS A 120 6.00 3.78 -26.71
C LYS A 120 7.42 3.87 -26.17
N VAL A 121 7.62 3.60 -24.88
CA VAL A 121 8.96 3.55 -24.26
C VAL A 121 9.79 2.42 -24.85
N ALA A 122 9.21 1.23 -25.05
CA ALA A 122 9.88 0.10 -25.68
C ALA A 122 10.32 0.42 -27.12
N SER A 123 9.43 1.03 -27.92
CA SER A 123 9.75 1.46 -29.29
C SER A 123 10.90 2.48 -29.36
N ILE A 124 10.95 3.43 -28.41
CA ILE A 124 12.05 4.40 -28.31
C ILE A 124 13.37 3.68 -27.98
N MET A 125 13.35 2.77 -27.00
CA MET A 125 14.53 1.99 -26.60
C MET A 125 15.07 1.15 -27.76
N ASP A 126 14.21 0.45 -28.49
CA ASP A 126 14.60 -0.33 -29.67
C ASP A 126 15.22 0.56 -30.76
N GLY A 127 14.65 1.74 -30.99
CA GLY A 127 15.20 2.72 -31.93
C GLY A 127 16.57 3.27 -31.52
N ILE A 128 16.84 3.40 -30.21
CA ILE A 128 18.16 3.82 -29.70
C ILE A 128 19.18 2.68 -29.87
N ILE A 129 18.82 1.45 -29.48
CA ILE A 129 19.70 0.28 -29.57
C ILE A 129 20.09 0.00 -31.02
N ASN A 130 19.13 0.10 -31.96
CA ASN A 130 19.41 -0.11 -33.38
C ASN A 130 20.34 0.96 -33.95
N ARG A 131 20.15 2.23 -33.61
CA ARG A 131 21.07 3.31 -34.01
C ARG A 131 22.47 3.09 -33.45
N TYR A 132 22.56 2.77 -32.16
CA TYR A 132 23.85 2.49 -31.52
C TYR A 132 24.60 1.32 -32.19
N ARG A 133 23.91 0.21 -32.47
CA ARG A 133 24.49 -0.94 -33.19
C ARG A 133 24.96 -0.54 -34.58
N HIS A 134 24.18 0.25 -35.29
CA HIS A 134 24.55 0.72 -36.63
C HIS A 134 25.80 1.60 -36.59
N THR A 135 25.84 2.57 -35.67
CA THR A 135 27.02 3.44 -35.48
C THR A 135 28.27 2.65 -35.10
N LEU A 136 28.15 1.64 -34.23
CA LEU A 136 29.28 0.77 -33.90
C LEU A 136 29.77 -0.04 -35.11
N ALA A 137 28.85 -0.53 -35.96
CA ALA A 137 29.20 -1.26 -37.17
C ALA A 137 29.86 -0.37 -38.23
N GLU A 138 29.49 0.91 -38.33
CA GLU A 138 30.16 1.87 -39.20
C GLU A 138 31.56 2.25 -38.71
N LEU A 139 31.73 2.44 -37.39
CA LEU A 139 33.04 2.74 -36.80
C LEU A 139 34.03 1.56 -36.83
N ALA A 140 33.54 0.33 -37.02
CA ALA A 140 34.36 -0.88 -37.11
C ALA A 140 34.85 -1.19 -38.55
N LYS A 141 34.50 -0.36 -39.54
CA LYS A 141 35.02 -0.41 -40.92
C LYS A 141 36.17 0.56 -41.10
#